data_AF-A0A0Q8W975-F1
#
_entry.id   AF-A0A0Q8W975-F1
#
_cell.length_a   1.000
_cell.length_b   1.000
_cell.length_c   1.000
_cell.angle_alpha   90.00
_cell.angle_beta   90.00
_cell.angle_gamma   90.00
#
_symmetry.space_group_name_H-M   'P 1'
#
loop_
_entity.id
_entity.type
_entity.pdbx_description
1 polymer ?
#
loop_
_entity_poly.entity_id
_entity_poly.type
_entity_poly.pdbx_seq_one_letter_code
_entity_poly.pdbx_strand_id
1 'polypeptide(L)'
;MGARTALAGAAVTALFCLLLAGCSTAAPEANEPDAPTTEVSEIDQLAECVREAGFDVTVFPPDGMSVDAPPEQQSEVAAVQEACRQSLGVFQFEELTDADYDTLYELTLENAKCLTELGYDIPPAPSRQVFQDTYDSDPWLPYSSPELAELGPKEFAKAEEKCPQSRVE
;
A
#
# COMPACT_ATOMS: atom_id res chain seq x y z
N MET A 1 85.83 -24.55 30.24
CA MET A 1 87.27 -24.60 29.90
C MET A 1 87.41 -25.30 28.55
N GLY A 2 88.08 -24.67 27.59
CA GLY A 2 88.25 -25.15 26.20
C GLY A 2 87.16 -24.61 25.26
N ALA A 3 87.28 -23.47 24.57
CA ALA A 3 88.26 -23.10 23.53
C ALA A 3 88.12 -24.09 22.35
N ARG A 4 87.79 -23.74 21.09
CA ARG A 4 88.30 -22.69 20.19
C ARG A 4 87.52 -22.85 18.85
N THR A 5 87.00 -21.79 18.22
CA THR A 5 87.49 -21.18 16.95
C THR A 5 87.78 -22.20 15.82
N ALA A 6 87.39 -22.08 14.55
CA ALA A 6 86.98 -20.96 13.71
C ALA A 6 86.49 -21.44 12.33
N LEU A 7 85.89 -20.48 11.59
CA LEU A 7 86.07 -20.19 10.15
C LEU A 7 85.35 -20.98 9.04
N ALA A 8 85.02 -20.19 8.01
CA ALA A 8 84.57 -20.47 6.65
C ALA A 8 83.03 -20.62 6.51
N GLY A 9 82.28 -19.77 5.81
CA GLY A 9 82.63 -18.80 4.77
C GLY A 9 82.43 -19.38 3.37
N ALA A 10 81.18 -19.56 2.93
CA ALA A 10 80.71 -19.65 1.54
C ALA A 10 79.17 -19.89 1.59
N ALA A 11 78.34 -18.93 1.19
CA ALA A 11 77.90 -18.66 -0.18
C ALA A 11 76.78 -19.62 -0.68
N VAL A 12 75.60 -19.01 -0.85
CA VAL A 12 74.60 -19.27 -1.92
C VAL A 12 73.96 -20.66 -1.96
N THR A 13 72.72 -20.74 -1.47
CA THR A 13 71.55 -21.37 -2.14
C THR A 13 70.33 -21.09 -1.26
N ALA A 14 69.61 -20.00 -1.51
CA ALA A 14 68.43 -20.00 -2.37
C ALA A 14 67.39 -21.06 -1.95
N LEU A 15 66.32 -20.54 -1.34
CA LEU A 15 64.95 -21.02 -1.54
C LEU A 15 64.54 -22.30 -0.81
N PHE A 16 64.48 -22.24 0.53
CA PHE A 16 63.53 -23.07 1.29
C PHE A 16 63.19 -22.43 2.64
N CYS A 17 62.17 -21.56 2.67
CA CYS A 17 61.49 -21.15 3.90
C CYS A 17 59.98 -21.05 3.63
N LEU A 18 59.26 -22.05 4.13
CA LEU A 18 58.05 -21.92 4.94
C LEU A 18 56.89 -21.12 4.31
N LEU A 19 55.89 -21.77 3.73
CA LEU A 19 54.71 -22.30 4.44
C LEU A 19 54.04 -21.29 5.39
N LEU A 20 52.77 -20.99 5.03
CA LEU A 20 51.64 -20.58 5.88
C LEU A 20 51.55 -19.08 6.24
N ALA A 21 50.75 -18.34 5.46
CA ALA A 21 49.59 -17.59 5.98
C ALA A 21 48.94 -16.75 4.87
N GLY A 22 47.61 -16.80 4.77
CA GLY A 22 46.80 -15.72 4.22
C GLY A 22 46.18 -15.96 2.84
N CYS A 23 45.14 -16.80 2.78
CA CYS A 23 44.03 -16.50 1.86
C CYS A 23 43.49 -15.14 2.29
N SER A 24 43.86 -14.08 1.57
CA SER A 24 43.09 -12.84 1.61
C SER A 24 41.81 -13.13 0.84
N THR A 25 40.82 -13.65 1.54
CA THR A 25 39.42 -13.52 1.14
C THR A 25 39.19 -12.03 1.01
N ALA A 26 39.14 -11.53 -0.23
CA ALA A 26 38.45 -10.29 -0.51
C ALA A 26 37.06 -10.47 0.10
N ALA A 27 36.77 -9.69 1.15
CA ALA A 27 35.43 -9.58 1.67
C ALA A 27 34.52 -9.28 0.48
N PRO A 28 33.36 -9.94 0.32
CA PRO A 28 32.35 -9.40 -0.55
C PRO A 28 32.13 -7.97 -0.05
N GLU A 29 32.40 -6.99 -0.89
CA GLU A 29 31.94 -5.63 -0.68
C GLU A 29 30.49 -5.77 -0.24
N ALA A 30 30.24 -5.28 0.97
CA ALA A 30 28.92 -5.25 1.54
C ALA A 30 28.00 -4.71 0.45
N ASN A 31 26.98 -5.50 0.09
CA ASN A 31 25.86 -4.98 -0.68
C ASN A 31 25.45 -3.70 0.02
N GLU A 32 25.75 -2.55 -0.60
CA GLU A 32 25.07 -1.32 -0.28
C GLU A 32 23.59 -1.66 -0.41
N PRO A 33 22.75 -1.41 0.62
CA PRO A 33 21.33 -1.52 0.41
C PRO A 33 21.01 -0.60 -0.76
N ASP A 34 20.48 -1.18 -1.84
CA ASP A 34 19.90 -0.44 -2.95
C ASP A 34 19.12 0.74 -2.36
N ALA A 35 19.48 1.95 -2.77
CA ALA A 35 18.74 3.15 -2.39
C ALA A 35 17.25 2.86 -2.64
N PRO A 36 16.33 3.28 -1.74
CA PRO A 36 14.92 3.09 -1.99
C PRO A 36 14.60 3.73 -3.34
N THR A 37 14.22 2.89 -4.31
CA THR A 37 13.58 3.36 -5.54
C THR A 37 12.44 4.23 -5.06
N THR A 38 12.56 5.53 -5.27
CA THR A 38 11.56 6.50 -4.85
C THR A 38 10.39 6.30 -5.82
N GLU A 39 9.54 5.33 -5.53
CA GLU A 39 8.23 5.26 -6.18
C GLU A 39 7.54 6.57 -5.82
N VAL A 40 7.38 7.44 -6.82
CA VAL A 40 6.63 8.68 -6.65
C VAL A 40 5.20 8.26 -6.34
N SER A 41 4.68 8.63 -5.16
CA SER A 41 3.31 8.31 -4.77
C SER A 41 2.35 8.78 -5.87
N GLU A 42 1.34 7.97 -6.19
CA GLU A 42 0.29 8.34 -7.15
C GLU A 42 -0.38 9.68 -6.75
N ILE A 43 -0.42 9.98 -5.45
CA ILE A 43 -0.92 11.26 -4.93
C ILE A 43 0.01 12.42 -5.25
N ASP A 44 1.33 12.23 -5.21
CA ASP A 44 2.27 13.28 -5.58
C ASP A 44 2.16 13.62 -7.07
N GLN A 45 1.98 12.60 -7.92
CA GLN A 45 1.77 12.77 -9.37
C GLN A 45 0.44 13.49 -9.65
N LEU A 46 -0.64 13.09 -8.97
CA LEU A 46 -1.93 13.76 -9.08
C LEU A 46 -1.85 15.21 -8.59
N ALA A 47 -1.19 15.46 -7.46
CA ALA A 47 -1.02 16.80 -6.90
C ALA A 47 -0.20 17.70 -7.83
N GLU A 48 0.82 17.17 -8.50
CA GLU A 48 1.57 17.91 -9.51
C GLU A 48 0.69 18.29 -10.71
N CYS A 49 -0.05 17.35 -11.28
CA CYS A 49 -0.95 17.63 -12.39
C CYS A 49 -2.03 18.68 -12.04
N VAL A 50 -2.62 18.60 -10.84
CA VAL A 50 -3.62 19.58 -10.39
C VAL A 50 -2.99 20.97 -10.16
N ARG A 51 -1.73 21.05 -9.70
CA ARG A 51 -0.99 22.31 -9.62
C ARG A 51 -0.67 22.90 -11.00
N GLU A 52 -0.32 22.06 -11.97
CA GLU A 52 -0.11 22.50 -13.37
C GLU A 52 -1.38 23.08 -14.00
N ALA A 53 -2.55 22.61 -13.58
CA ALA A 53 -3.85 23.18 -13.94
C ALA A 53 -4.18 24.50 -13.21
N GLY A 54 -3.33 24.96 -12.29
CA GLY A 54 -3.43 26.28 -11.65
C GLY A 54 -4.09 26.27 -10.27
N PHE A 55 -4.33 25.11 -9.68
CA PHE A 55 -4.92 24.99 -8.34
C PHE A 55 -3.85 24.87 -7.24
N ASP A 56 -4.14 25.41 -6.07
CA ASP A 56 -3.28 25.23 -4.89
C ASP A 56 -3.60 23.89 -4.21
N VAL A 57 -2.57 23.05 -4.06
CA VAL A 57 -2.70 21.67 -3.56
C VAL A 57 -1.78 21.43 -2.37
N THR A 58 -2.36 20.99 -1.27
CA THR A 58 -1.63 20.49 -0.10
C THR A 58 -1.71 18.96 -0.05
N VAL A 59 -0.56 18.29 -0.03
CA VAL A 59 -0.45 16.84 0.20
C VAL A 59 -0.21 16.60 1.69
N PHE A 60 -0.90 15.62 2.28
CA PHE A 60 -0.74 15.23 3.68
C PHE A 60 -0.60 13.70 3.81
N PRO A 61 0.25 13.19 4.74
CA PRO A 61 0.49 11.76 4.89
C PRO A 61 -0.74 10.95 5.35
N PRO A 62 -0.82 9.65 5.01
CA PRO A 62 0.11 8.92 4.14
C PRO A 62 -0.04 9.26 2.65
N ASP A 63 -1.28 9.40 2.15
CA ASP A 63 -1.56 9.56 0.72
C ASP A 63 -2.85 10.38 0.51
N GLY A 64 -2.95 11.54 1.18
CA GLY A 64 -4.08 12.45 1.03
C GLY A 64 -3.69 13.76 0.35
N MET A 65 -4.63 14.38 -0.37
CA MET A 65 -4.47 15.76 -0.86
C MET A 65 -5.73 16.59 -0.67
N SER A 66 -5.56 17.90 -0.51
CA SER A 66 -6.63 18.89 -0.50
C SER A 66 -6.32 19.96 -1.52
N VAL A 67 -7.36 20.43 -2.22
CA VAL A 67 -7.30 21.55 -3.14
C VAL A 67 -7.94 22.76 -2.46
N ASP A 68 -7.19 23.86 -2.33
CA ASP A 68 -7.75 25.12 -1.82
C ASP A 68 -8.47 25.86 -2.95
N ALA A 69 -9.79 25.74 -2.99
CA ALA A 69 -10.64 26.34 -4.01
C ALA A 69 -11.98 26.80 -3.41
N PRO A 70 -12.51 27.96 -3.85
CA PRO A 70 -13.81 28.44 -3.39
C PRO A 70 -14.95 27.52 -3.89
N PRO A 71 -16.13 27.52 -3.25
CA PRO A 71 -17.24 26.63 -3.59
C PRO A 71 -17.65 26.67 -5.08
N GLU A 72 -17.53 27.83 -5.71
CA GLU A 72 -17.87 28.02 -7.13
C GLU A 72 -16.95 27.26 -8.09
N GLN A 73 -15.73 26.91 -7.65
CA GLN A 73 -14.74 26.19 -8.45
C GLN A 73 -14.72 24.68 -8.19
N GLN A 74 -15.53 24.17 -7.25
CA GLN A 74 -15.51 22.75 -6.87
C GLN A 74 -15.78 21.81 -8.07
N SER A 75 -16.68 22.20 -8.97
CA SER A 75 -16.95 21.42 -10.20
C SER A 75 -15.76 21.41 -11.17
N GLU A 76 -15.00 22.50 -11.23
CA GLU A 76 -13.81 22.63 -12.07
C GLU A 76 -12.64 21.82 -11.48
N VAL A 77 -12.44 21.91 -10.17
CA VAL A 77 -11.47 21.09 -9.43
C VAL A 77 -11.74 19.60 -9.67
N ALA A 78 -12.99 19.16 -9.53
CA ALA A 78 -13.35 17.76 -9.76
C ALA A 78 -13.05 17.31 -11.20
N ALA A 79 -13.33 18.16 -12.19
CA ALA A 79 -13.05 17.86 -13.60
C ALA A 79 -11.54 17.79 -13.88
N VAL A 80 -10.74 18.68 -13.29
CA VAL A 80 -9.28 18.66 -13.42
C VAL A 80 -8.67 17.45 -12.73
N GLN A 81 -9.11 17.13 -11.52
CA GLN A 81 -8.66 15.92 -10.82
C GLN A 81 -8.97 14.66 -11.64
N GLU A 82 -10.14 14.58 -12.25
CA GLU A 82 -10.51 13.46 -13.13
C GLU A 82 -9.63 13.40 -14.38
N ALA A 83 -9.44 14.54 -15.06
CA ALA A 83 -8.54 14.60 -16.23
C ALA A 83 -7.10 14.19 -15.88
N CYS A 84 -6.61 14.61 -14.71
CA CYS A 84 -5.30 14.22 -14.20
C CYS A 84 -5.21 12.72 -13.94
N ARG A 85 -6.17 12.12 -13.22
CA ARG A 85 -6.22 10.66 -13.00
C ARG A 85 -6.20 9.87 -14.30
N GLN A 86 -7.02 10.29 -15.28
CA GLN A 86 -7.07 9.65 -16.60
C GLN A 86 -5.73 9.77 -17.35
N SER A 87 -5.10 10.94 -17.32
CA SER A 87 -3.84 11.18 -18.04
C SER A 87 -2.65 10.41 -17.46
N LEU A 88 -2.64 10.27 -16.13
CA LEU A 88 -1.58 9.62 -15.37
C LEU A 88 -1.78 8.11 -15.27
N GLY A 89 -3.00 7.61 -15.53
CA GLY A 89 -3.33 6.20 -15.33
C GLY A 89 -3.27 5.77 -13.87
N VAL A 90 -3.35 6.73 -12.93
CA VAL A 90 -3.33 6.49 -11.48
C VAL A 90 -4.75 6.42 -10.93
N PHE A 91 -4.93 5.68 -9.83
CA PHE A 91 -6.26 5.45 -9.23
C PHE A 91 -7.28 4.89 -10.23
N GLN A 92 -6.80 4.14 -11.23
CA GLN A 92 -7.65 3.35 -12.09
C GLN A 92 -8.21 2.24 -11.22
N PHE A 93 -9.48 2.33 -10.87
CA PHE A 93 -10.18 1.18 -10.32
C PHE A 93 -10.27 0.16 -11.45
N GLU A 94 -9.69 -1.02 -11.23
CA GLU A 94 -9.93 -2.12 -12.13
C GLU A 94 -11.45 -2.38 -12.14
N GLU A 95 -12.03 -2.47 -13.33
CA GLU A 95 -13.45 -2.75 -13.46
C GLU A 95 -13.71 -4.11 -12.80
N LEU A 96 -14.63 -4.13 -11.84
CA LEU A 96 -14.94 -5.35 -11.11
C LEU A 96 -15.38 -6.43 -12.09
N THR A 97 -14.72 -7.57 -12.02
CA THR A 97 -15.11 -8.73 -12.80
C THR A 97 -16.41 -9.30 -12.24
N ASP A 98 -17.08 -10.14 -13.03
CA ASP A 98 -18.25 -10.85 -12.56
C ASP A 98 -17.95 -11.69 -11.30
N ALA A 99 -16.76 -12.28 -11.21
CA ALA A 99 -16.32 -13.03 -10.03
C ALA A 99 -16.09 -12.14 -8.80
N ASP A 100 -15.67 -10.89 -9.00
CA ASP A 100 -15.55 -9.92 -7.90
C ASP A 100 -16.92 -9.56 -7.35
N TYR A 101 -17.93 -9.39 -8.21
CA TYR A 101 -19.31 -9.17 -7.78
C TYR A 101 -19.88 -10.37 -7.02
N ASP A 102 -19.56 -11.60 -7.40
CA ASP A 102 -19.93 -12.78 -6.61
C ASP A 102 -19.33 -12.71 -5.20
N THR A 103 -18.03 -12.44 -5.13
CA THR A 103 -17.30 -12.35 -3.85
C THR A 103 -17.86 -11.22 -2.98
N LEU A 104 -18.02 -10.02 -3.54
CA LEU A 104 -18.60 -8.87 -2.85
C LEU A 104 -20.00 -9.17 -2.34
N TYR A 105 -20.84 -9.80 -3.17
CA TYR A 105 -22.20 -10.13 -2.79
C TYR A 105 -22.25 -11.12 -1.62
N GLU A 106 -21.42 -12.17 -1.65
CA GLU A 106 -21.31 -13.14 -0.55
C GLU A 106 -20.83 -12.49 0.76
N LEU A 107 -19.77 -11.69 0.70
CA LEU A 107 -19.26 -10.95 1.86
C LEU A 107 -20.31 -9.99 2.44
N THR A 108 -21.08 -9.34 1.56
CA THR A 108 -22.15 -8.42 1.97
C THR A 108 -23.29 -9.17 2.65
N LEU A 109 -23.63 -10.38 2.19
CA LEU A 109 -24.62 -11.23 2.85
C LEU A 109 -24.14 -11.72 4.22
N GLU A 110 -22.85 -12.04 4.37
CA GLU A 110 -22.27 -12.41 5.66
C GLU A 110 -22.37 -11.26 6.68
N ASN A 111 -22.04 -10.04 6.24
CA ASN A 111 -22.18 -8.83 7.04
C ASN A 111 -23.64 -8.62 7.46
N ALA A 112 -24.58 -8.73 6.52
CA ALA A 112 -26.01 -8.57 6.79
C ALA A 112 -26.52 -9.59 7.81
N LYS A 113 -26.09 -10.85 7.68
CA LYS A 113 -26.42 -11.92 8.61
C LYS A 113 -25.91 -11.60 10.02
N CYS A 114 -24.64 -11.23 10.14
CA CYS A 114 -24.04 -10.90 11.43
C CYS A 114 -24.78 -9.75 12.13
N LEU A 115 -25.07 -8.68 11.39
CA LEU A 115 -25.80 -7.52 11.92
C LEU A 115 -27.23 -7.88 12.34
N THR A 116 -27.91 -8.70 11.55
CA THR A 116 -29.25 -9.21 11.90
C THR A 116 -29.20 -10.07 13.17
N GLU A 117 -28.18 -10.91 13.34
CA GLU A 117 -27.97 -11.73 14.55
C GLU A 117 -27.64 -10.87 15.78
N LEU A 118 -27.03 -9.71 15.59
CA LEU A 118 -26.84 -8.70 16.65
C LEU A 118 -28.13 -7.93 16.99
N GLY A 119 -29.17 -8.05 16.18
CA GLY A 119 -30.49 -7.45 16.39
C GLY A 119 -30.76 -6.18 15.62
N TYR A 120 -29.94 -5.82 14.63
CA TYR A 120 -30.20 -4.69 13.72
C TYR A 120 -31.22 -5.08 12.63
N ASP A 121 -32.07 -4.14 12.26
CA ASP A 121 -33.02 -4.26 11.14
C ASP A 121 -32.32 -3.97 9.81
N ILE A 122 -31.82 -5.04 9.18
CA ILE A 122 -31.15 -4.96 7.88
C ILE A 122 -32.19 -5.19 6.77
N PRO A 123 -32.33 -4.27 5.80
CA PRO A 123 -33.20 -4.47 4.65
C PRO A 123 -32.87 -5.78 3.92
N PRO A 124 -33.86 -6.46 3.32
CA PRO A 124 -33.59 -7.69 2.59
C PRO A 124 -32.62 -7.45 1.43
N ALA A 125 -31.67 -8.35 1.26
CA ALA A 125 -30.72 -8.29 0.16
C ALA A 125 -31.44 -8.34 -1.20
N PRO A 126 -31.01 -7.54 -2.20
CA PRO A 126 -31.47 -7.68 -3.57
C PRO A 126 -30.96 -9.00 -4.16
N SER A 127 -31.42 -9.38 -5.34
CA SER A 127 -30.77 -10.48 -6.07
C SER A 127 -29.33 -10.10 -6.46
N ARG A 128 -28.45 -11.09 -6.63
CA ARG A 128 -27.06 -10.90 -7.09
C ARG A 128 -26.96 -10.01 -8.35
N GLN A 129 -27.80 -10.23 -9.36
CA GLN A 129 -27.79 -9.40 -10.57
C GLN A 129 -28.13 -7.94 -10.27
N VAL A 130 -29.16 -7.70 -9.46
CA VAL A 130 -29.54 -6.33 -9.05
C VAL A 130 -28.44 -5.68 -8.22
N PHE A 131 -27.76 -6.43 -7.34
CA PHE A 131 -26.62 -5.92 -6.58
C PHE A 131 -25.51 -5.42 -7.50
N GLN A 132 -25.14 -6.20 -8.53
CA GLN A 132 -24.16 -5.81 -9.53
C GLN A 132 -24.63 -4.59 -10.33
N ASP A 133 -25.86 -4.63 -10.85
CA ASP A 133 -26.41 -3.59 -11.72
C ASP A 133 -26.50 -2.22 -11.02
N THR A 134 -26.63 -2.19 -9.69
CA THR A 134 -26.75 -0.94 -8.91
C THR A 134 -25.51 -0.62 -8.08
N TYR A 135 -24.46 -1.44 -8.08
CA TYR A 135 -23.32 -1.28 -7.18
C TYR A 135 -22.67 0.12 -7.25
N ASP A 136 -22.51 0.66 -8.46
CA ASP A 136 -21.85 1.95 -8.64
C ASP A 136 -22.77 3.16 -8.40
N SER A 137 -24.09 2.96 -8.40
CA SER A 137 -25.07 4.06 -8.33
C SER A 137 -25.86 4.10 -7.02
N ASP A 138 -26.22 2.95 -6.48
CA ASP A 138 -27.03 2.76 -5.28
C ASP A 138 -26.70 1.39 -4.67
N PRO A 139 -25.49 1.25 -4.06
CA PRO A 139 -25.05 -0.03 -3.54
C PRO A 139 -25.87 -0.42 -2.31
N TRP A 140 -26.32 -1.67 -2.29
CA TRP A 140 -26.92 -2.24 -1.09
C TRP A 140 -25.81 -2.63 -0.11
N LEU A 141 -25.59 -1.81 0.92
CA LEU A 141 -24.59 -2.04 1.98
C LEU A 141 -25.27 -2.17 3.35
N PRO A 142 -25.13 -3.28 4.07
CA PRO A 142 -25.78 -3.49 5.37
C PRO A 142 -25.46 -2.41 6.40
N TYR A 143 -24.21 -1.92 6.43
CA TYR A 143 -23.76 -0.84 7.32
C TYR A 143 -24.34 0.54 6.98
N SER A 144 -24.92 0.69 5.79
CA SER A 144 -25.64 1.89 5.37
C SER A 144 -27.15 1.76 5.58
N SER A 145 -27.61 0.72 6.30
CA SER A 145 -29.02 0.59 6.68
C SER A 145 -29.49 1.79 7.51
N PRO A 146 -30.78 2.18 7.43
CA PRO A 146 -31.29 3.33 8.15
C PRO A 146 -31.02 3.31 9.65
N GLU A 147 -31.17 2.16 10.31
CA GLU A 147 -30.91 2.03 11.74
C GLU A 147 -29.43 2.27 12.09
N LEU A 148 -28.50 1.72 11.30
CA LEU A 148 -27.07 1.91 11.52
C LEU A 148 -26.61 3.33 11.17
N ALA A 149 -27.23 3.96 10.17
CA ALA A 149 -26.95 5.35 9.77
C ALA A 149 -27.33 6.37 10.85
N GLU A 150 -28.30 6.03 11.71
CA GLU A 150 -28.72 6.87 12.84
C GLU A 150 -27.86 6.64 14.11
N LEU A 151 -26.98 5.65 14.12
CA LEU A 151 -26.12 5.39 15.27
C LEU A 151 -25.07 6.48 15.46
N GLY A 152 -24.79 6.78 16.74
CA GLY A 152 -23.61 7.55 17.10
C GLY A 152 -22.31 6.78 16.80
N PRO A 153 -21.16 7.48 16.64
CA PRO A 153 -19.89 6.85 16.28
C PRO A 153 -19.44 5.71 17.22
N LYS A 154 -19.80 5.80 18.52
CA LYS A 154 -19.43 4.77 19.50
C LYS A 154 -20.23 3.49 19.35
N GLU A 155 -21.52 3.63 19.05
CA GLU A 155 -22.44 2.53 18.84
C GLU A 155 -22.13 1.84 17.51
N PHE A 156 -21.84 2.62 16.46
CA PHE A 156 -21.38 2.12 15.18
C PHE A 156 -20.08 1.31 15.31
N ALA A 157 -19.06 1.86 16.01
CA ALA A 157 -17.80 1.14 16.23
C ALA A 157 -17.98 -0.19 16.99
N LYS A 158 -18.95 -0.28 17.91
CA LYS A 158 -19.28 -1.55 18.58
C LYS A 158 -19.94 -2.57 17.65
N ALA A 159 -20.74 -2.10 16.68
CA ALA A 159 -21.29 -2.96 15.65
C ALA A 159 -20.15 -3.51 14.78
N GLU A 160 -19.22 -2.66 14.36
CA GLU A 160 -18.03 -3.05 13.59
C GLU A 160 -17.07 -3.97 14.35
N GLU A 161 -16.92 -3.79 15.66
CA GLU A 161 -16.10 -4.69 16.49
C GLU A 161 -16.67 -6.12 16.51
N LYS A 162 -18.00 -6.24 16.55
CA LYS A 162 -18.68 -7.55 16.63
C LYS A 162 -18.94 -8.17 15.27
N CYS A 163 -19.21 -7.34 14.27
CA CYS A 163 -19.36 -7.69 12.87
C CYS A 163 -18.36 -6.83 12.11
N PRO A 164 -17.15 -7.31 11.82
CA PRO A 164 -16.20 -6.56 11.00
C PRO A 164 -16.71 -6.43 9.56
N GLN A 165 -16.53 -5.26 8.94
CA GLN A 165 -16.82 -5.11 7.52
C GLN A 165 -15.82 -5.95 6.70
N SER A 166 -16.34 -7.01 6.08
CA SER A 166 -15.57 -7.80 5.13
C SER A 166 -15.09 -6.95 3.95
N ARG A 167 -13.86 -7.22 3.50
CA ARG A 167 -13.19 -6.54 2.39
C ARG A 167 -12.76 -7.59 1.39
N VAL A 168 -12.79 -7.25 0.10
CA VAL A 168 -12.06 -8.03 -0.90
C VAL A 168 -10.58 -7.71 -0.71
N GLU A 169 -9.77 -8.74 -0.51
CA GLU A 169 -8.30 -8.64 -0.41
C GLU A 169 -7.65 -8.78 -1.80
#